data_AF-A0A382ZUN6-F1
#
_entry.id   AF-A0A382ZUN6-F1
#
_cell.length_a   1.000
_cell.length_b   1.000
_cell.length_c   1.000
_cell.angle_alpha   90.00
_cell.angle_beta   90.00
_cell.angle_gamma   90.00
#
_symmetry.space_group_name_H-M   'P 1'
#
loop_
_entity.id
_entity.type
_entity.pdbx_description
1 polymer ?
#
loop_
_entity_poly.entity_id
_entity_poly.type
_entity_poly.pdbx_seq_one_letter_code
_entity_poly.pdbx_strand_id
1 'polypeptide(L)'
;EIDAREIPEDWPFGYFARYTQRPFDKDKPEPTGEMYQLNSGLVNWAFELTKDIQLPDNEQAREHRKRYTQHLMARKPPFVLKGDHIAALTFWHGEIMNDWANQWVKYWTKGKGEFVSSAMEDTGTYLSLSWLDRIGRVDKQRMLVLRTASNYTTPPPGVSAADNLVSEIKGYSGLSIAVESAYLVASKVADSLIAGWDQYAEQLPGQVNSGQVN
;
A
#
# COMPACT_ATOMS: atom_id res chain seq x y z
N GLU A 1 0.69 17.35 11.52
CA GLU A 1 2.10 17.01 11.74
C GLU A 1 2.71 18.08 12.61
N ILE A 2 3.58 17.68 13.53
CA ILE A 2 4.41 18.53 14.37
C ILE A 2 5.87 18.22 13.99
N ASP A 3 6.73 19.24 13.95
CA ASP A 3 8.17 19.03 13.77
C ASP A 3 8.69 18.05 14.83
N ALA A 4 9.52 17.10 14.42
CA ALA A 4 9.98 16.03 15.31
C ALA A 4 10.70 16.53 16.57
N ARG A 5 11.29 17.74 16.54
CA ARG A 5 11.98 18.38 17.66
C ARG A 5 11.03 19.02 18.68
N GLU A 6 9.76 19.18 18.32
CA GLU A 6 8.73 19.83 19.12
C GLU A 6 7.64 18.85 19.58
N ILE A 7 7.79 17.55 19.30
CA ILE A 7 6.88 16.51 19.77
C ILE A 7 6.93 16.47 21.31
N PRO A 8 5.78 16.54 22.02
CA PRO A 8 5.72 16.38 23.46
C PRO A 8 6.35 15.05 23.92
N GLU A 9 7.05 15.04 25.05
CA GLU A 9 7.78 13.85 25.55
C GLU A 9 6.87 12.62 25.76
N ASP A 10 5.58 12.83 26.04
CA ASP A 10 4.59 11.78 26.25
C ASP A 10 3.88 11.32 24.96
N TRP A 11 4.21 11.89 23.80
CA TRP A 11 3.60 11.54 22.52
C TRP A 11 4.50 10.62 21.70
N PRO A 12 3.96 9.50 21.17
CA PRO A 12 4.77 8.57 20.38
C PRO A 12 5.15 9.14 19.01
N PHE A 13 4.33 10.03 18.44
CA PHE A 13 4.52 10.62 17.12
C PHE A 13 3.96 12.05 17.03
N GLY A 14 4.46 12.84 16.09
CA GLY A 14 3.93 14.17 15.73
C GLY A 14 2.76 14.14 14.73
N TYR A 15 2.28 12.96 14.34
CA TYR A 15 1.22 12.78 13.35
C TYR A 15 -0.06 12.29 14.02
N PHE A 16 -1.17 12.98 13.77
CA PHE A 16 -2.49 12.61 14.28
C PHE A 16 -3.59 13.19 13.37
N ALA A 17 -4.79 12.63 13.52
CA ALA A 17 -5.93 12.96 12.69
C ALA A 17 -6.44 14.39 12.96
N ARG A 18 -7.06 15.00 11.95
CA ARG A 18 -7.79 16.26 12.18
C ARG A 18 -8.94 15.99 13.14
N TYR A 19 -9.25 17.00 13.96
CA TYR A 19 -10.31 16.93 14.97
C TYR A 19 -10.08 15.93 16.11
N THR A 20 -8.84 15.49 16.33
CA THR A 20 -8.44 14.74 17.53
C THR A 20 -7.45 15.53 18.38
N GLN A 21 -7.27 15.12 19.65
CA GLN A 21 -6.44 15.87 20.61
C GLN A 21 -5.00 15.33 20.73
N ARG A 22 -4.75 14.11 20.24
CA ARG A 22 -3.46 13.41 20.35
C ARG A 22 -3.30 12.30 19.30
N PRO A 23 -2.09 11.75 19.12
CA PRO A 23 -1.87 10.56 18.31
C PRO A 23 -2.78 9.40 18.71
N PHE A 24 -3.41 8.80 17.70
CA PHE A 24 -4.31 7.66 17.83
C PHE A 24 -5.45 7.82 18.84
N ASP A 25 -5.98 9.04 18.96
CA ASP A 25 -7.13 9.30 19.81
C ASP A 25 -8.31 8.39 19.46
N LYS A 26 -8.86 7.70 20.46
CA LYS A 26 -9.97 6.75 20.26
C LYS A 26 -11.25 7.48 19.87
N ASP A 27 -11.42 8.70 20.36
CA ASP A 27 -12.51 9.57 19.95
C ASP A 27 -12.10 10.31 18.68
N LYS A 28 -12.57 9.81 17.54
CA LYS A 28 -12.24 10.34 16.21
C LYS A 28 -13.45 10.33 15.28
N PRO A 29 -13.56 11.29 14.36
CA PRO A 29 -14.59 11.26 13.33
C PRO A 29 -14.36 10.13 12.33
N GLU A 30 -15.38 9.87 11.52
CA GLU A 30 -15.21 9.05 10.31
C GLU A 30 -14.19 9.70 9.36
N PRO A 31 -13.39 8.89 8.62
CA PRO A 31 -12.37 9.43 7.73
C PRO A 31 -13.01 10.27 6.62
N THR A 32 -12.46 11.45 6.40
CA THR A 32 -12.86 12.40 5.34
C THR A 32 -11.84 12.48 4.20
N GLY A 33 -10.76 11.70 4.30
CA GLY A 33 -9.75 11.50 3.27
C GLY A 33 -8.51 10.75 3.77
N GLU A 34 -8.46 10.45 5.07
CA GLU A 34 -7.36 9.75 5.73
C GLU A 34 -7.30 8.26 5.36
N MET A 35 -8.43 7.67 4.96
CA MET A 35 -8.53 6.28 4.52
C MET A 35 -9.65 6.13 3.49
N TYR A 36 -9.39 5.31 2.46
CA TYR A 36 -10.39 4.86 1.51
C TYR A 36 -10.39 3.33 1.44
N GLN A 37 -11.57 2.73 1.40
CA GLN A 37 -11.72 1.30 1.22
C GLN A 37 -11.90 0.99 -0.28
N LEU A 38 -11.02 0.17 -0.84
CA LEU A 38 -11.18 -0.39 -2.17
C LEU A 38 -12.22 -1.53 -2.15
N ASN A 39 -12.79 -1.84 -3.32
CA ASN A 39 -13.73 -2.95 -3.47
C ASN A 39 -13.03 -4.30 -3.20
N SER A 40 -13.36 -4.94 -2.08
CA SER A 40 -12.70 -6.18 -1.65
C SER A 40 -12.91 -7.35 -2.62
N GLY A 41 -14.04 -7.38 -3.34
CA GLY A 41 -14.32 -8.39 -4.36
C GLY A 41 -13.32 -8.30 -5.51
N LEU A 42 -13.13 -7.09 -6.06
CA LEU A 42 -12.17 -6.83 -7.12
C LEU A 42 -10.73 -7.11 -6.67
N VAL A 43 -10.35 -6.66 -5.46
CA VAL A 43 -9.02 -6.92 -4.88
C VAL A 43 -8.76 -8.43 -4.73
N ASN A 44 -9.74 -9.18 -4.21
CA ASN A 44 -9.61 -10.62 -4.05
C ASN A 44 -9.50 -11.34 -5.38
N TRP A 45 -10.35 -11.00 -6.35
CA TRP A 45 -10.29 -11.55 -7.69
C TRP A 45 -8.92 -11.31 -8.35
N ALA A 46 -8.41 -10.07 -8.30
CA ALA A 46 -7.11 -9.73 -8.88
C ALA A 46 -5.96 -10.49 -8.20
N PHE A 47 -6.02 -10.67 -6.88
CA PHE A 47 -5.03 -11.46 -6.15
C PHE A 47 -5.07 -12.94 -6.52
N GLU A 48 -6.25 -13.57 -6.54
CA GLU A 48 -6.37 -14.99 -6.91
C GLU A 48 -5.84 -15.25 -8.32
N LEU A 49 -6.03 -14.30 -9.24
CA LEU A 49 -5.53 -14.36 -10.61
C LEU A 49 -3.99 -14.28 -10.69
N THR A 50 -3.33 -13.63 -9.72
CA THR A 50 -1.92 -13.21 -9.83
C THR A 50 -0.99 -13.80 -8.78
N LYS A 51 -1.51 -14.36 -7.68
CA LYS A 51 -0.73 -14.82 -6.52
C LYS A 51 0.39 -15.82 -6.85
N ASP A 52 0.21 -16.61 -7.91
CA ASP A 52 1.13 -17.67 -8.32
C ASP A 52 2.09 -17.25 -9.46
N ILE A 53 2.01 -16.00 -9.93
CA ILE A 53 2.92 -15.46 -10.95
C ILE A 53 4.35 -15.47 -10.42
N GLN A 54 5.26 -16.07 -11.20
CA GLN A 54 6.68 -16.04 -10.90
C GLN A 54 7.24 -14.65 -11.19
N LEU A 55 7.73 -13.98 -10.14
CA LEU A 55 8.32 -12.66 -10.26
C LEU A 55 9.85 -12.78 -10.44
N PRO A 56 10.47 -11.86 -11.20
CA PRO A 56 11.91 -11.87 -11.39
C PRO A 56 12.65 -11.62 -10.07
N ASP A 57 13.84 -12.20 -9.95
CA ASP A 57 14.75 -11.97 -8.83
C ASP A 57 16.19 -11.92 -9.34
N ASN A 58 17.08 -11.23 -8.64
CA ASN A 58 18.49 -11.13 -9.02
C ASN A 58 19.42 -11.23 -7.81
N GLU A 59 20.72 -11.40 -8.08
CA GLU A 59 21.73 -11.57 -7.03
C GLU A 59 21.83 -10.35 -6.12
N GLN A 60 21.79 -9.14 -6.69
CA GLN A 60 21.86 -7.91 -5.91
C GLN A 60 20.72 -7.80 -4.90
N ALA A 61 19.47 -8.07 -5.31
CA ALA A 61 18.31 -8.07 -4.43
C ALA A 61 18.39 -9.20 -3.38
N ARG A 62 18.95 -10.37 -3.74
CA ARG A 62 19.21 -11.46 -2.79
C ARG A 62 20.18 -11.05 -1.70
N GLU A 63 21.34 -10.51 -2.06
CA GLU A 63 22.33 -10.07 -1.10
C GLU A 63 21.83 -8.89 -0.27
N HIS A 64 21.10 -7.96 -0.89
CA HIS A 64 20.51 -6.83 -0.19
C HIS A 64 19.54 -7.29 0.91
N ARG A 65 18.58 -8.18 0.57
CA ARG A 65 17.54 -8.61 1.51
C ARG A 65 18.06 -9.52 2.62
N LYS A 66 19.20 -10.23 2.41
CA LYS A 66 19.87 -10.99 3.48
C LYS A 66 20.25 -10.14 4.69
N ARG A 67 20.48 -8.84 4.50
CA ARG A 67 20.84 -7.91 5.59
C ARG A 67 19.71 -7.67 6.58
N TYR A 68 18.44 -7.91 6.20
CA TYR A 68 17.27 -7.72 7.07
C TYR A 68 17.06 -8.93 8.00
N THR A 69 18.05 -9.20 8.85
CA THR A 69 18.09 -10.39 9.72
C THR A 69 16.95 -10.46 10.74
N GLN A 70 16.37 -9.30 11.08
CA GLN A 70 15.25 -9.16 12.02
C GLN A 70 13.86 -9.15 11.34
N HIS A 71 13.79 -9.20 10.01
CA HIS A 71 12.52 -9.14 9.26
C HIS A 71 12.39 -10.34 8.31
N LEU A 72 11.71 -11.40 8.75
CA LEU A 72 11.58 -12.63 7.97
C LEU A 72 10.89 -12.40 6.61
N MET A 73 9.87 -11.55 6.57
CA MET A 73 9.16 -11.22 5.32
C MET A 73 10.04 -10.47 4.32
N ALA A 74 10.93 -9.59 4.80
CA ALA A 74 11.87 -8.88 3.93
C ALA A 74 12.83 -9.84 3.21
N ARG A 75 13.17 -10.98 3.82
CA ARG A 75 14.13 -11.96 3.26
C ARG A 75 13.54 -12.86 2.18
N LYS A 76 12.22 -12.88 1.98
CA LYS A 76 11.58 -13.72 0.97
C LYS A 76 11.98 -13.29 -0.46
N PRO A 77 12.03 -14.23 -1.43
CA PRO A 77 12.08 -13.85 -2.84
C PRO A 77 10.81 -13.05 -3.20
N PRO A 78 10.82 -12.26 -4.29
CA PRO A 78 9.65 -11.52 -4.76
C PRO A 78 8.41 -12.40 -4.92
N PHE A 79 7.27 -11.92 -4.43
CA PHE A 79 5.99 -12.62 -4.48
C PHE A 79 4.83 -11.61 -4.43
N VAL A 80 3.65 -12.02 -4.88
CA VAL A 80 2.44 -11.21 -4.82
C VAL A 80 1.78 -11.39 -3.45
N LEU A 81 1.36 -10.28 -2.83
CA LEU A 81 0.65 -10.26 -1.56
C LEU A 81 -0.45 -9.20 -1.55
N LYS A 82 -1.41 -9.35 -0.63
CA LYS A 82 -2.41 -8.33 -0.31
C LYS A 82 -2.13 -7.73 1.06
N GLY A 83 -2.43 -6.44 1.20
CA GLY A 83 -2.43 -5.72 2.45
C GLY A 83 -2.82 -4.27 2.20
N ASP A 84 -2.67 -3.45 3.23
CA ASP A 84 -2.99 -2.04 3.20
C ASP A 84 -1.78 -1.18 2.89
N HIS A 85 -2.09 -0.05 2.27
CA HIS A 85 -1.13 0.83 1.65
C HIS A 85 -1.29 2.24 2.21
N ILE A 86 -0.18 2.92 2.50
CA ILE A 86 -0.20 4.36 2.81
C ILE A 86 0.37 5.13 1.63
N ALA A 87 -0.46 5.98 1.04
CA ALA A 87 0.00 7.02 0.13
C ALA A 87 0.17 8.34 0.91
N ALA A 88 1.43 8.77 1.13
CA ALA A 88 1.76 9.99 1.84
C ALA A 88 2.34 11.07 0.90
N LEU A 89 2.35 12.33 1.33
CA LEU A 89 2.92 13.43 0.54
C LEU A 89 4.44 13.56 0.69
N THR A 90 5.07 12.70 1.51
CA THR A 90 6.50 12.68 1.75
C THR A 90 7.05 11.27 1.57
N PHE A 91 8.32 11.18 1.18
CA PHE A 91 9.05 9.93 1.15
C PHE A 91 9.67 9.69 2.53
N TRP A 92 8.92 9.05 3.44
CA TRP A 92 9.41 8.77 4.79
C TRP A 92 10.31 7.54 4.83
N HIS A 93 11.22 7.51 5.81
CA HIS A 93 12.15 6.39 5.99
C HIS A 93 12.55 6.23 7.45
N GLY A 94 12.82 4.99 7.87
CA GLY A 94 13.27 4.65 9.22
C GLY A 94 12.24 3.91 10.05
N GLU A 95 12.72 3.19 11.05
CA GLU A 95 11.92 2.29 11.90
C GLU A 95 10.80 3.02 12.65
N ILE A 96 11.07 4.21 13.19
CA ILE A 96 10.08 5.00 13.96
C ILE A 96 8.90 5.42 13.06
N MET A 97 9.18 5.98 11.88
CA MET A 97 8.13 6.36 10.94
C MET A 97 7.41 5.13 10.35
N ASN A 98 8.11 4.01 10.21
CA ASN A 98 7.48 2.76 9.82
C ASN A 98 6.54 2.21 10.92
N ASP A 99 6.89 2.36 12.20
CA ASP A 99 5.99 2.02 13.31
C ASP A 99 4.76 2.94 13.32
N TRP A 100 4.94 4.25 13.09
CA TRP A 100 3.81 5.16 12.87
C TRP A 100 2.88 4.65 11.76
N ALA A 101 3.43 4.26 10.61
CA ALA A 101 2.67 3.78 9.47
C ALA A 101 1.84 2.52 9.83
N ASN A 102 2.44 1.57 10.54
CA ASN A 102 1.75 0.38 11.04
C ASN A 102 0.60 0.74 11.99
N GLN A 103 0.86 1.62 12.96
CA GLN A 103 -0.15 2.07 13.91
C GLN A 103 -1.26 2.90 13.24
N TRP A 104 -0.93 3.69 12.21
CA TRP A 104 -1.87 4.49 11.43
C TRP A 104 -2.84 3.62 10.64
N VAL A 105 -2.36 2.58 9.96
CA VAL A 105 -3.22 1.58 9.30
C VAL A 105 -4.13 0.93 10.32
N LYS A 106 -3.58 0.43 11.43
CA LYS A 106 -4.37 -0.22 12.50
C LYS A 106 -5.45 0.70 13.05
N TYR A 107 -5.13 1.98 13.24
CA TYR A 107 -6.00 3.00 13.80
C TYR A 107 -7.22 3.28 12.93
N TRP A 108 -7.03 3.47 11.63
CA TRP A 108 -8.11 3.78 10.68
C TRP A 108 -8.94 2.57 10.30
N THR A 109 -8.29 1.41 10.18
CA THR A 109 -8.97 0.14 9.82
C THR A 109 -9.64 -0.54 11.00
N LYS A 110 -9.58 0.05 12.20
CA LYS A 110 -10.08 -0.54 13.47
C LYS A 110 -9.45 -1.94 13.70
N GLY A 111 -8.16 -2.07 13.38
CA GLY A 111 -7.36 -3.28 13.57
C GLY A 111 -7.56 -4.38 12.52
N LYS A 112 -8.31 -4.11 11.44
CA LYS A 112 -8.54 -5.10 10.37
C LYS A 112 -7.46 -5.11 9.31
N GLY A 113 -6.73 -4.01 9.17
CA GLY A 113 -5.72 -3.84 8.15
C GLY A 113 -4.31 -4.17 8.60
N GLU A 114 -3.44 -4.40 7.63
CA GLU A 114 -2.02 -4.73 7.76
C GLU A 114 -1.20 -3.85 6.82
N PHE A 115 -0.29 -3.04 7.35
CA PHE A 115 0.55 -2.18 6.51
C PHE A 115 1.60 -3.01 5.77
N VAL A 116 1.57 -2.95 4.43
CA VAL A 116 2.51 -3.72 3.60
C VAL A 116 3.30 -2.90 2.60
N SER A 117 2.86 -1.67 2.29
CA SER A 117 3.52 -0.83 1.30
C SER A 117 3.22 0.65 1.45
N SER A 118 4.12 1.47 0.91
CA SER A 118 4.03 2.93 0.87
C SER A 118 4.20 3.46 -0.55
N ALA A 119 3.49 4.54 -0.88
CA ALA A 119 3.71 5.33 -2.09
C ALA A 119 3.22 6.77 -1.84
N MET A 120 2.94 7.54 -2.90
CA MET A 120 2.64 8.97 -2.78
C MET A 120 1.41 9.44 -3.55
N GLU A 121 0.80 8.60 -4.39
CA GLU A 121 -0.20 9.06 -5.37
C GLU A 121 -1.62 8.54 -5.13
N ASP A 122 -1.81 7.40 -4.45
CA ASP A 122 -3.07 6.64 -4.52
C ASP A 122 -4.26 7.34 -3.87
N THR A 123 -4.07 8.04 -2.75
CA THR A 123 -5.14 8.79 -2.08
C THR A 123 -5.62 9.97 -2.94
N GLY A 124 -4.72 10.64 -3.66
CA GLY A 124 -5.07 11.70 -4.61
C GLY A 124 -5.82 11.17 -5.83
N THR A 125 -5.40 10.01 -6.36
CA THR A 125 -6.09 9.31 -7.44
C THR A 125 -7.51 8.89 -7.01
N TYR A 126 -7.65 8.27 -5.84
CA TYR A 126 -8.96 7.86 -5.32
C TYR A 126 -9.87 9.07 -5.11
N LEU A 127 -9.36 10.14 -4.50
CA LEU A 127 -10.13 11.36 -4.28
C LEU A 127 -10.63 11.94 -5.61
N SER A 128 -9.77 12.03 -6.62
CA SER A 128 -10.12 12.53 -7.96
C SER A 128 -11.20 11.67 -8.62
N LEU A 129 -11.05 10.34 -8.57
CA LEU A 129 -12.05 9.40 -9.09
C LEU A 129 -13.37 9.50 -8.31
N SER A 130 -13.33 9.76 -7.00
CA SER A 130 -14.55 9.93 -6.20
C SER A 130 -15.39 11.14 -6.61
N TRP A 131 -14.75 12.22 -7.08
CA TRP A 131 -15.45 13.38 -7.61
C TRP A 131 -16.07 13.09 -8.98
N LEU A 132 -15.36 12.36 -9.85
CA LEU A 132 -15.86 11.94 -11.16
C LEU A 132 -17.02 10.91 -11.03
N ASP A 133 -16.94 10.02 -10.05
CA ASP A 133 -17.97 9.04 -9.70
C ASP A 133 -19.29 9.72 -9.30
N ARG A 134 -19.22 10.77 -8.48
CA ARG A 134 -20.39 11.57 -8.06
C ARG A 134 -21.15 12.21 -9.22
N ILE A 135 -20.49 12.44 -10.36
CA ILE A 135 -21.11 13.01 -11.56
C ILE A 135 -21.28 11.96 -12.67
N GLY A 136 -21.17 10.67 -12.36
CA GLY A 136 -21.43 9.57 -13.29
C GLY A 136 -20.42 9.45 -14.44
N ARG A 137 -19.18 9.94 -14.27
CA ARG A 137 -18.14 9.90 -15.32
C ARG A 137 -17.23 8.69 -15.24
N VAL A 138 -17.11 8.09 -14.06
CA VAL A 138 -16.37 6.85 -13.79
C VAL A 138 -17.14 6.07 -12.72
N ASP A 139 -16.76 4.82 -12.49
CA ASP A 139 -17.20 4.02 -11.34
C ASP A 139 -16.00 3.79 -10.42
N LYS A 140 -15.99 4.43 -9.25
CA LYS A 140 -14.86 4.31 -8.30
C LYS A 140 -14.74 2.91 -7.71
N GLN A 141 -15.79 2.08 -7.75
CA GLN A 141 -15.72 0.69 -7.30
C GLN A 141 -14.76 -0.15 -8.17
N ARG A 142 -14.41 0.35 -9.35
CA ARG A 142 -13.46 -0.26 -10.29
C ARG A 142 -12.01 0.14 -10.04
N MET A 143 -11.74 0.98 -9.05
CA MET A 143 -10.37 1.33 -8.69
C MET A 143 -9.69 0.16 -7.99
N LEU A 144 -8.53 -0.23 -8.52
CA LEU A 144 -7.60 -1.17 -7.93
C LEU A 144 -6.25 -0.48 -7.75
N VAL A 145 -5.60 -0.69 -6.61
CA VAL A 145 -4.22 -0.26 -6.38
C VAL A 145 -3.33 -1.48 -6.48
N LEU A 146 -2.39 -1.45 -7.43
CA LEU A 146 -1.36 -2.46 -7.62
C LEU A 146 -0.01 -1.74 -7.58
N ARG A 147 0.76 -2.02 -6.54
CA ARG A 147 2.09 -1.43 -6.30
C ARG A 147 3.13 -2.54 -6.21
N THR A 148 4.36 -2.23 -6.61
CA THR A 148 5.51 -3.11 -6.47
C THR A 148 6.59 -2.45 -5.63
N ALA A 149 7.25 -3.23 -4.79
CA ALA A 149 8.24 -2.71 -3.84
C ALA A 149 9.60 -2.53 -4.53
N SER A 150 10.05 -1.29 -4.69
CA SER A 150 11.38 -0.95 -5.21
C SER A 150 12.48 -0.94 -4.14
N ASN A 151 12.10 -0.79 -2.87
CA ASN A 151 12.97 -0.68 -1.70
C ASN A 151 12.16 -0.91 -0.41
N TYR A 152 12.84 -0.91 0.73
CA TYR A 152 12.21 -0.95 2.05
C TYR A 152 12.08 0.46 2.63
N THR A 153 11.09 0.68 3.48
CA THR A 153 10.87 1.90 4.28
C THR A 153 11.74 1.97 5.52
N THR A 154 12.43 0.89 5.87
CA THR A 154 13.31 0.78 7.05
C THR A 154 14.71 0.38 6.64
N PRO A 155 15.74 0.82 7.37
CA PRO A 155 17.08 0.27 7.21
C PRO A 155 17.16 -1.20 7.64
N PRO A 156 18.15 -1.96 7.16
CA PRO A 156 18.52 -3.21 7.80
C PRO A 156 19.18 -2.95 9.17
N PRO A 157 19.20 -3.94 10.08
CA PRO A 157 19.84 -3.81 11.39
C PRO A 157 21.28 -3.29 11.31
N GLY A 158 21.61 -2.31 12.14
CA GLY A 158 22.94 -1.71 12.23
C GLY A 158 23.20 -0.58 11.22
N VAL A 159 22.23 -0.20 10.39
CA VAL A 159 22.33 0.94 9.48
C VAL A 159 21.38 2.05 9.95
N SER A 160 21.85 3.30 9.96
CA SER A 160 20.98 4.43 10.32
C SER A 160 19.91 4.67 9.25
N ALA A 161 18.77 5.23 9.63
CA ALA A 161 17.72 5.61 8.67
C ALA A 161 18.24 6.62 7.63
N ALA A 162 19.06 7.59 8.06
CA ALA A 162 19.63 8.60 7.17
C ALA A 162 20.59 7.98 6.13
N ASP A 163 21.52 7.13 6.57
CA ASP A 163 22.49 6.50 5.66
C ASP A 163 21.80 5.58 4.66
N ASN A 164 20.79 4.81 5.12
CA ASN A 164 20.05 3.94 4.22
C ASN A 164 19.21 4.73 3.20
N LEU A 165 18.52 5.79 3.62
CA LEU A 165 17.75 6.63 2.70
C LEU A 165 18.66 7.25 1.63
N VAL A 166 19.81 7.82 2.00
CA VAL A 166 20.78 8.37 1.05
C VAL A 166 21.29 7.29 0.09
N SER A 167 21.45 6.05 0.56
CA SER A 167 21.82 4.92 -0.29
C SER A 167 20.72 4.54 -1.28
N GLU A 168 19.45 4.47 -0.85
CA GLU A 168 18.33 4.11 -1.73
C GLU A 168 18.07 5.18 -2.81
N ILE A 169 18.32 6.46 -2.52
CA ILE A 169 18.17 7.56 -3.49
C ILE A 169 19.19 7.45 -4.65
N LYS A 170 20.36 6.86 -4.42
CA LYS A 170 21.38 6.66 -5.47
C LYS A 170 21.03 5.53 -6.45
N GLY A 171 20.03 4.74 -6.12
CA GLY A 171 19.55 3.62 -6.93
C GLY A 171 18.80 2.64 -6.02
N TYR A 172 17.48 2.62 -6.16
CA TYR A 172 16.64 1.74 -5.37
C TYR A 172 17.05 0.28 -5.60
N SER A 173 17.24 -0.42 -4.49
CA SER A 173 17.82 -1.77 -4.47
C SER A 173 17.05 -2.82 -5.27
N GLY A 174 15.77 -2.60 -5.56
CA GLY A 174 14.89 -3.51 -6.29
C GLY A 174 14.13 -2.87 -7.46
N LEU A 175 14.47 -1.67 -7.94
CA LEU A 175 13.65 -0.97 -8.96
C LEU A 175 13.44 -1.78 -10.25
N SER A 176 14.50 -2.40 -10.79
CA SER A 176 14.37 -3.17 -12.03
C SER A 176 13.42 -4.36 -11.88
N ILE A 177 13.52 -5.07 -10.75
CA ILE A 177 12.60 -6.15 -10.38
C ILE A 177 11.18 -5.61 -10.22
N ALA A 178 11.02 -4.47 -9.54
CA ALA A 178 9.72 -3.88 -9.27
C ALA A 178 8.98 -3.45 -10.54
N VAL A 179 9.69 -2.84 -11.50
CA VAL A 179 9.11 -2.41 -12.78
C VAL A 179 8.64 -3.60 -13.61
N GLU A 180 9.48 -4.63 -13.75
CA GLU A 180 9.11 -5.84 -14.49
C GLU A 180 7.96 -6.58 -13.80
N SER A 181 8.01 -6.69 -12.47
CA SER A 181 6.93 -7.30 -11.70
C SER A 181 5.61 -6.53 -11.85
N ALA A 182 5.67 -5.20 -11.93
CA ALA A 182 4.49 -4.37 -12.12
C ALA A 182 3.86 -4.68 -13.49
N TYR A 183 4.67 -4.76 -14.55
CA TYR A 183 4.19 -5.16 -15.86
C TYR A 183 3.55 -6.55 -15.82
N LEU A 184 4.23 -7.57 -15.32
CA LEU A 184 3.74 -8.95 -15.30
C LEU A 184 2.41 -9.11 -14.54
N VAL A 185 2.29 -8.49 -13.37
CA VAL A 185 1.07 -8.59 -12.54
C VAL A 185 -0.05 -7.71 -13.09
N ALA A 186 0.24 -6.46 -13.43
CA ALA A 186 -0.79 -5.52 -13.87
C ALA A 186 -1.33 -5.85 -15.26
N SER A 187 -0.46 -6.26 -16.21
CA SER A 187 -0.91 -6.73 -17.52
C SER A 187 -1.83 -7.94 -17.39
N LYS A 188 -1.50 -8.92 -16.54
CA LYS A 188 -2.37 -10.08 -16.33
C LYS A 188 -3.78 -9.69 -15.89
N VAL A 189 -3.90 -8.72 -14.98
CA VAL A 189 -5.19 -8.19 -14.52
C VAL A 189 -5.91 -7.45 -15.65
N ALA A 190 -5.22 -6.53 -16.32
CA ALA A 190 -5.79 -5.73 -17.41
C ALA A 190 -6.25 -6.60 -18.59
N ASP A 191 -5.40 -7.51 -19.05
CA ASP A 191 -5.70 -8.46 -20.13
C ASP A 191 -6.90 -9.33 -19.79
N SER A 192 -7.03 -9.77 -18.54
CA SER A 192 -8.18 -10.58 -18.10
C SER A 192 -9.48 -9.76 -18.07
N LEU A 193 -9.42 -8.49 -17.68
CA LEU A 193 -10.57 -7.58 -17.74
C LEU A 193 -10.99 -7.28 -19.19
N ILE A 194 -10.02 -7.03 -20.07
CA ILE A 194 -10.25 -6.72 -21.49
C ILE A 194 -10.79 -7.95 -22.23
N ALA A 195 -10.20 -9.13 -22.00
CA ALA A 195 -10.66 -10.36 -22.64
C ALA A 195 -12.07 -10.78 -22.20
N GLY A 196 -12.46 -10.45 -20.96
CA GLY A 196 -13.81 -10.69 -20.41
C GLY A 196 -14.74 -9.47 -20.48
N TRP A 197 -14.45 -8.48 -21.33
CA TRP A 197 -15.10 -7.17 -21.25
C TRP A 197 -16.62 -7.22 -21.37
N ASP A 198 -17.18 -8.09 -22.21
CA ASP A 198 -18.64 -8.24 -22.37
C ASP A 198 -19.35 -8.54 -21.03
N GLN A 199 -18.68 -9.22 -20.10
CA GLN A 199 -19.17 -9.44 -18.74
C GLN A 199 -18.75 -8.30 -17.81
N TYR A 200 -17.47 -7.94 -17.82
CA TYR A 200 -16.91 -7.03 -16.82
C TYR A 200 -17.33 -5.57 -17.02
N ALA A 201 -17.82 -5.20 -18.20
CA ALA A 201 -18.46 -3.90 -18.44
C ALA A 201 -19.67 -3.69 -17.53
N GLU A 202 -20.46 -4.74 -17.30
CA GLU A 202 -21.70 -4.69 -16.52
C GLU A 202 -21.52 -5.15 -15.07
N GLN A 203 -20.68 -6.17 -14.83
CA GLN A 203 -20.49 -6.78 -13.52
C GLN A 203 -19.04 -6.71 -13.06
N LEU A 204 -18.79 -6.14 -11.89
CA LEU A 204 -17.45 -6.11 -11.32
C LEU A 204 -16.98 -7.52 -10.93
N PRO A 205 -15.72 -7.90 -11.23
CA PRO A 205 -15.16 -9.15 -10.75
C PRO A 205 -15.27 -9.28 -9.22
N GLY A 206 -15.63 -10.47 -8.75
CA GLY A 206 -15.77 -10.75 -7.33
C GLY A 206 -17.02 -10.14 -6.67
N GLN A 207 -17.93 -9.50 -7.42
CA GLN A 207 -19.29 -9.26 -6.92
C GLN A 207 -20.05 -10.58 -6.86
N VAL A 208 -20.41 -11.01 -5.65
CA VAL A 208 -21.44 -12.04 -5.48
C VAL A 208 -22.77 -11.38 -5.82
N ASN A 209 -23.45 -11.86 -6.86
CA ASN A 209 -24.82 -11.43 -7.14
C ASN A 209 -25.67 -11.76 -5.90
N SER A 210 -26.19 -10.73 -5.23
CA SER A 210 -27.12 -10.86 -4.10
C SER A 210 -28.49 -11.44 -4.49
N GLY A 211 -28.60 -12.08 -5.66
CA GLY A 211 -29.82 -12.64 -6.23
C GLY A 211 -30.02 -14.14 -6.01
N GLN A 212 -29.13 -14.84 -5.29
CA GLN A 212 -29.35 -16.25 -4.92
C GLN A 212 -28.82 -16.54 -3.52
N VAL A 213 -29.62 -16.19 -2.52
CA VAL A 213 -29.67 -16.93 -1.26
C VAL A 213 -31.15 -17.21 -1.00
N ASN A 214 -31.55 -18.45 -1.28
CA ASN A 214 -32.78 -19.05 -0.77
C ASN A 214 -32.58 -19.42 0.70
#